data_AF-A0A3A5IJ77-F1
#
_entry.id   AF-A0A3A5IJ77-F1
#
_cell.length_a   1.000
_cell.length_b   1.000
_cell.length_c   1.000
_cell.angle_alpha   90.00
_cell.angle_beta   90.00
_cell.angle_gamma   90.00
#
_symmetry.space_group_name_H-M   'P 1'
#
loop_
_entity.id
_entity.type
_entity.pdbx_description
1 polymer ?
#
loop_
_entity_poly.entity_id
_entity_poly.type
_entity_poly.pdbx_seq_one_letter_code
_entity_poly.pdbx_strand_id
1 'polypeptide(L)'
;MPTALPVAVQTVKLSSGPQKTVFYPQVTGMRNKEIQKAMNRAIAYQTQQLINLQVGNMPTTVEEMEGSYEIKNNQREVLSVSLSNYTYHFHAAHGMTFIKSLTFDWQKGKLYQLKDLFKPGSDYVKRLSDLIRIQIQQRDIQLLNDFTAIQPNQDFYIADKALIIYFQLYEITPYVFGFPMFPISVYSLQDIIDENGPLARMAVNN
;
A
#
# COMPACT_ATOMS: atom_id res chain seq x y z
N MET A 1 -8.39 -28.59 -6.09
CA MET A 1 -7.26 -27.87 -6.71
C MET A 1 -6.10 -27.91 -5.72
N PRO A 2 -4.85 -28.13 -6.14
CA PRO A 2 -3.73 -28.06 -5.20
C PRO A 2 -3.64 -26.67 -4.57
N THR A 3 -3.37 -26.61 -3.27
CA THR A 3 -3.25 -25.36 -2.51
C THR A 3 -2.12 -24.51 -3.08
N ALA A 4 -2.45 -23.30 -3.52
CA ALA A 4 -1.46 -22.34 -4.01
C ALA A 4 -0.60 -21.84 -2.83
N LEU A 5 0.72 -22.06 -2.91
CA LEU A 5 1.66 -21.58 -1.90
C LEU A 5 1.97 -20.08 -2.11
N PRO A 6 2.37 -19.36 -1.04
CA PRO A 6 2.90 -18.00 -1.15
C PRO A 6 4.00 -17.88 -2.21
N VAL A 7 4.06 -16.75 -2.92
CA VAL A 7 5.16 -16.52 -3.87
C VAL A 7 6.45 -16.21 -3.14
N ALA A 8 7.59 -16.66 -3.67
CA ALA A 8 8.89 -16.28 -3.12
C ALA A 8 9.18 -14.80 -3.45
N VAL A 9 9.72 -14.08 -2.46
CA VAL A 9 10.10 -12.67 -2.59
C VAL A 9 11.57 -12.52 -2.21
N GLN A 10 12.34 -11.84 -3.05
CA GLN A 10 13.72 -11.50 -2.82
C GLN A 10 13.88 -9.97 -2.77
N THR A 11 14.73 -9.50 -1.86
CA THR A 11 15.11 -8.09 -1.79
C THR A 11 16.05 -7.72 -2.93
N VAL A 12 15.73 -6.64 -3.64
CA VAL A 12 16.63 -5.95 -4.57
C VAL A 12 17.09 -4.64 -3.94
N LYS A 13 18.36 -4.30 -4.14
CA LYS A 13 18.98 -3.05 -3.67
C LYS A 13 19.28 -2.14 -4.86
N LEU A 14 18.80 -0.90 -4.81
CA LEU A 14 19.28 0.21 -5.65
C LEU A 14 20.10 1.14 -4.78
N SER A 15 21.23 1.63 -5.27
CA SER A 15 22.04 2.60 -4.54
C SER A 15 22.80 3.50 -5.49
N SER A 16 22.85 4.79 -5.16
CA SER A 16 23.65 5.81 -5.86
C SER A 16 24.74 6.41 -4.96
N GLY A 17 25.01 5.77 -3.82
CA GLY A 17 25.96 6.21 -2.81
C GLY A 17 25.64 5.61 -1.44
N PRO A 18 26.55 5.75 -0.45
CA PRO A 18 26.39 5.14 0.87
C PRO A 18 25.13 5.61 1.61
N GLN A 19 24.72 6.88 1.42
CA GLN A 19 23.55 7.49 2.06
C GLN A 19 22.28 7.42 1.22
N LYS A 20 22.33 6.83 0.01
CA LYS A 20 21.20 6.76 -0.92
C LYS A 20 20.98 5.32 -1.35
N THR A 21 20.15 4.62 -0.60
CA THR A 21 19.86 3.20 -0.78
C THR A 21 18.35 2.95 -0.72
N VAL A 22 17.84 2.21 -1.70
CA VAL A 22 16.43 1.80 -1.77
C VAL A 22 16.35 0.29 -1.91
N PHE A 23 15.70 -0.36 -0.95
CA PHE A 23 15.37 -1.78 -0.99
C PHE A 23 13.92 -1.98 -1.42
N TYR A 24 13.69 -2.87 -2.38
CA TYR A 24 12.34 -3.17 -2.86
C TYR A 24 12.17 -4.67 -3.19
N PRO A 25 10.94 -5.21 -3.18
CA PRO A 25 10.71 -6.63 -3.38
C PRO A 25 10.74 -7.00 -4.86
N GLN A 26 11.21 -8.21 -5.15
CA GLN A 26 11.07 -8.87 -6.43
C GLN A 26 10.48 -10.27 -6.22
N VAL A 27 9.42 -10.60 -6.95
CA VAL A 27 8.83 -11.94 -6.96
C VAL A 27 9.69 -12.87 -7.81
N THR A 28 9.96 -14.07 -7.29
CA THR A 28 10.83 -15.07 -7.93
C THR A 28 10.18 -16.46 -7.93
N GLY A 29 10.76 -17.38 -8.71
CA GLY A 29 10.36 -18.80 -8.68
C GLY A 29 8.97 -19.14 -9.23
N MET A 30 8.21 -18.18 -9.76
CA MET A 30 6.87 -18.45 -10.30
C MET A 30 6.93 -19.33 -11.54
N ARG A 31 5.95 -20.24 -11.68
CA ARG A 31 5.78 -21.07 -12.88
C ARG A 31 5.45 -20.22 -14.12
N ASN A 32 4.55 -19.25 -13.98
CA ASN A 32 4.23 -18.32 -15.05
C ASN A 32 5.22 -17.15 -15.05
N LYS A 33 6.19 -17.18 -15.97
CA LYS A 33 7.24 -16.16 -16.07
C LYS A 33 6.75 -14.82 -16.58
N GLU A 34 5.69 -14.78 -17.38
CA GLU A 34 5.14 -13.51 -17.89
C GLU A 34 4.41 -12.73 -16.79
N ILE A 35 3.62 -13.42 -15.96
CA ILE A 35 3.01 -12.80 -14.77
C ILE A 35 4.10 -12.33 -13.80
N GLN A 36 5.13 -13.14 -13.55
CA GLN A 36 6.25 -12.76 -12.69
C GLN A 36 6.92 -11.46 -13.18
N LYS A 37 7.22 -11.37 -14.49
CA LYS A 37 7.80 -10.16 -15.09
C LYS A 37 6.87 -8.95 -14.98
N ALA A 38 5.57 -9.13 -15.21
CA ALA A 38 4.59 -8.05 -15.12
C ALA A 38 4.49 -7.49 -13.69
N MET A 39 4.39 -8.36 -12.68
CA MET A 39 4.39 -7.95 -11.27
C MET A 39 5.67 -7.22 -10.89
N ASN A 40 6.84 -7.77 -11.26
CA ASN A 40 8.13 -7.16 -10.96
C ASN A 40 8.31 -5.80 -11.66
N ARG A 41 7.79 -5.64 -12.88
CA ARG A 41 7.77 -4.35 -13.58
C ARG A 41 6.90 -3.34 -12.84
N ALA A 42 5.72 -3.73 -12.38
CA ALA A 42 4.84 -2.84 -11.61
C ALA A 42 5.49 -2.41 -10.29
N ILE A 43 6.13 -3.33 -9.57
CA ILE A 43 6.86 -3.00 -8.33
C ILE A 43 8.02 -2.04 -8.61
N ALA A 44 8.88 -2.38 -9.57
CA ALA A 44 10.03 -1.53 -9.92
C ALA A 44 9.59 -0.13 -10.40
N TYR A 45 8.50 -0.07 -11.18
CA TYR A 45 7.92 1.19 -11.64
C TYR A 45 7.44 2.04 -10.45
N GLN A 46 6.68 1.46 -9.51
CA GLN A 46 6.20 2.19 -8.34
C GLN A 46 7.34 2.66 -7.43
N THR A 47 8.37 1.83 -7.23
CA THR A 47 9.60 2.23 -6.53
C THR A 47 10.24 3.44 -7.20
N GLN A 48 10.37 3.42 -8.53
CA GLN A 48 10.92 4.56 -9.27
C GLN A 48 10.03 5.81 -9.17
N GLN A 49 8.70 5.66 -9.17
CA GLN A 49 7.80 6.80 -8.97
C GLN A 49 7.98 7.44 -7.59
N LEU A 50 8.18 6.66 -6.53
CA LEU A 50 8.49 7.19 -5.19
C LEU A 50 9.82 7.97 -5.18
N ILE A 51 10.87 7.39 -5.79
CA ILE A 51 12.17 8.06 -5.93
C ILE A 51 12.00 9.37 -6.70
N ASN A 52 11.31 9.35 -7.85
CA ASN A 52 11.10 10.53 -8.69
C ASN A 52 10.29 11.61 -7.99
N LEU A 53 9.25 11.23 -7.24
CA LEU A 53 8.45 12.15 -6.45
C LEU A 53 9.35 12.93 -5.48
N GLN A 54 10.23 12.25 -4.75
CA GLN A 54 11.03 12.92 -3.73
C GLN A 54 12.27 13.63 -4.29
N VAL A 55 12.84 13.18 -5.41
CA VAL A 55 13.93 13.91 -6.08
C VAL A 55 13.41 15.14 -6.83
N GLY A 56 12.21 15.06 -7.42
CA GLY A 56 11.64 16.13 -8.26
C GLY A 56 10.93 17.24 -7.49
N ASN A 57 10.58 17.04 -6.21
CA ASN A 57 9.75 17.97 -5.44
C ASN A 57 10.51 19.18 -4.86
N MET A 58 11.84 19.16 -4.80
CA MET A 58 12.63 20.27 -4.26
C MET A 58 13.85 20.59 -5.13
N PRO A 59 14.20 21.87 -5.32
CA PRO A 59 15.38 22.28 -6.10
C PRO A 59 16.71 21.99 -5.38
N THR A 60 16.65 21.53 -4.12
CA THR A 60 17.81 21.25 -3.28
C THR A 60 18.26 19.80 -3.38
N THR A 61 19.56 19.57 -3.21
CA THR A 61 20.18 18.24 -3.27
C THR A 61 19.57 17.29 -2.24
N VAL A 62 19.18 16.08 -2.66
CA VAL A 62 18.91 14.97 -1.73
C VAL A 62 20.24 14.53 -1.11
N GLU A 63 20.39 14.63 0.20
CA GLU A 63 21.58 14.16 0.93
C GLU A 63 21.43 12.69 1.29
N GLU A 64 20.26 12.33 1.85
CA GLU A 64 19.95 10.97 2.28
C GLU A 64 18.69 10.45 1.60
N MET A 65 18.70 9.17 1.24
CA MET A 65 17.53 8.44 0.75
C MET A 65 17.57 7.02 1.30
N GLU A 66 16.52 6.64 2.00
CA GLU A 66 16.36 5.30 2.55
C GLU A 66 14.99 4.75 2.14
N GLY A 67 15.01 3.76 1.25
CA GLY A 67 13.83 3.04 0.82
C GLY A 67 13.77 1.63 1.37
N SER A 68 12.59 1.19 1.78
CA SER A 68 12.33 -0.14 2.29
C SER A 68 10.97 -0.66 1.84
N TYR A 69 10.67 -1.92 2.15
CA TYR A 69 9.38 -2.50 1.86
C TYR A 69 8.93 -3.46 2.96
N GLU A 70 7.62 -3.70 3.00
CA GLU A 70 7.02 -4.73 3.84
C GLU A 70 6.07 -5.60 3.01
N ILE A 71 6.07 -6.90 3.30
CA ILE A 71 5.05 -7.82 2.79
C ILE A 71 3.87 -7.77 3.75
N LYS A 72 2.76 -7.18 3.31
CA LYS A 72 1.55 -7.02 4.11
C LYS A 72 0.63 -8.24 4.02
N ASN A 73 0.62 -8.92 2.86
CA ASN A 73 -0.02 -10.22 2.69
C ASN A 73 0.68 -11.01 1.58
N ASN A 74 0.76 -12.34 1.73
CA ASN A 74 1.23 -13.25 0.68
C ASN A 74 0.47 -14.59 0.76
N GLN A 75 -0.79 -14.53 1.17
CA GLN A 75 -1.65 -15.68 1.41
C GLN A 75 -2.85 -15.63 0.46
N ARG A 76 -3.46 -16.81 0.21
CA ARG A 76 -4.69 -16.96 -0.59
C ARG A 76 -4.60 -16.27 -1.95
N GLU A 77 -3.46 -16.47 -2.62
CA GLU A 77 -3.17 -15.94 -3.96
C GLU A 77 -3.07 -14.40 -4.06
N VAL A 78 -3.04 -13.71 -2.93
CA VAL A 78 -2.97 -12.24 -2.87
C VAL A 78 -1.61 -11.83 -2.32
N LEU A 79 -0.83 -11.12 -3.14
CA LEU A 79 0.39 -10.45 -2.69
C LEU A 79 0.09 -8.97 -2.47
N SER A 80 0.20 -8.49 -1.25
CA SER A 80 0.12 -7.07 -0.91
C SER A 80 1.44 -6.62 -0.30
N VAL A 81 2.04 -5.57 -0.86
CA VAL A 81 3.30 -5.01 -0.40
C VAL A 81 3.17 -3.50 -0.22
N SER A 82 3.82 -2.95 0.80
CA SER A 82 4.02 -1.51 0.92
C SER A 82 5.48 -1.16 0.63
N LEU A 83 5.68 -0.08 -0.10
CA LEU A 83 6.97 0.51 -0.44
C LEU A 83 7.06 1.85 0.29
N SER A 84 8.09 2.00 1.12
CA SER A 84 8.35 3.23 1.86
C SER A 84 9.63 3.86 1.33
N ASN A 85 9.64 5.18 1.18
CA ASN A 85 10.86 5.89 0.79
C ASN A 85 10.98 7.19 1.60
N TYR A 86 12.05 7.29 2.38
CA TYR A 86 12.46 8.47 3.12
C TYR A 86 13.49 9.26 2.31
N THR A 87 13.40 10.59 2.35
CA THR A 87 14.44 11.49 1.87
C THR A 87 14.72 12.63 2.84
N TYR A 88 15.98 13.05 2.90
CA TYR A 88 16.40 14.30 3.53
C TYR A 88 17.11 15.17 2.50
N HIS A 89 16.64 16.40 2.33
CA HIS A 89 17.26 17.37 1.43
C HIS A 89 18.20 18.30 2.19
N PHE A 90 19.23 18.78 1.51
CA PHE A 90 20.18 19.75 2.05
C PHE A 90 19.44 20.98 2.61
N HIS A 91 19.76 21.32 3.86
CA HIS A 91 19.10 22.38 4.65
C HIS A 91 17.59 22.21 4.93
N ALA A 92 17.01 21.04 4.69
CA ALA A 92 15.64 20.77 5.11
C ALA A 92 15.53 20.72 6.64
N ALA A 93 14.42 21.19 7.19
CA ALA A 93 14.19 21.15 8.65
C ALA A 93 14.04 19.72 9.19
N HIS A 94 13.51 18.82 8.37
CA HIS A 94 13.38 17.39 8.64
C HIS A 94 13.27 16.63 7.31
N GLY A 95 13.41 15.30 7.36
CA GLY A 95 13.17 14.47 6.19
C GLY A 95 11.68 14.19 5.98
N MET A 96 11.35 13.57 4.85
CA MET A 96 9.99 13.25 4.45
C MET A 96 9.92 11.80 3.98
N THR A 97 8.87 11.10 4.39
CA THR A 97 8.61 9.72 3.97
C THR A 97 7.29 9.63 3.22
N PHE A 98 7.28 8.90 2.11
CA PHE A 98 6.06 8.50 1.41
C PHE A 98 5.91 6.99 1.39
N ILE A 99 4.66 6.51 1.48
CA ILE A 99 4.35 5.08 1.38
C ILE A 99 3.40 4.84 0.20
N LYS A 100 3.75 3.94 -0.71
CA LYS A 100 2.85 3.44 -1.76
C LYS A 100 2.73 1.93 -1.69
N SER A 101 1.52 1.44 -1.88
CA SER A 101 1.23 0.02 -1.74
C SER A 101 0.73 -0.58 -3.04
N LEU A 102 1.02 -1.86 -3.26
CA LEU A 102 0.59 -2.62 -4.43
C LEU A 102 -0.05 -3.92 -3.96
N THR A 103 -1.26 -4.19 -4.45
CA THR A 103 -2.01 -5.42 -4.16
C THR A 103 -2.30 -6.17 -5.43
N PHE A 104 -1.78 -7.39 -5.54
CA PHE A 104 -1.89 -8.26 -6.70
C PHE A 104 -2.70 -9.51 -6.38
N ASP A 105 -3.47 -9.97 -7.36
CA ASP A 105 -3.72 -11.40 -7.53
C ASP A 105 -2.55 -11.96 -8.34
N TRP A 106 -1.69 -12.75 -7.69
CA TRP A 106 -0.48 -13.23 -8.35
C TRP A 106 -0.75 -14.40 -9.31
N GLN A 107 -1.90 -15.07 -9.20
CA GLN A 107 -2.28 -16.15 -10.12
C GLN A 107 -2.76 -15.58 -11.46
N LYS A 108 -3.51 -14.48 -11.43
CA LYS A 108 -4.02 -13.76 -12.61
C LYS A 108 -3.09 -12.66 -13.10
N GLY A 109 -2.13 -12.24 -12.26
CA GLY A 109 -1.26 -11.09 -12.53
C GLY A 109 -1.97 -9.73 -12.48
N LYS A 110 -3.15 -9.65 -11.87
CA LYS A 110 -3.96 -8.42 -11.79
C LYS A 110 -3.48 -7.57 -10.62
N LEU A 111 -3.11 -6.32 -10.91
CA LEU A 111 -2.93 -5.26 -9.91
C LEU A 111 -4.28 -4.60 -9.63
N TYR A 112 -4.65 -4.44 -8.36
CA TYR A 112 -5.92 -3.84 -7.94
C TYR A 112 -5.76 -2.37 -7.57
N GLN A 113 -6.70 -1.55 -8.04
CA GLN A 113 -7.03 -0.25 -7.44
C GLN A 113 -8.07 -0.45 -6.32
N LEU A 114 -8.24 0.55 -5.45
CA LEU A 114 -9.18 0.46 -4.33
C LEU A 114 -10.61 0.14 -4.80
N LYS A 115 -11.07 0.82 -5.85
CA LYS A 115 -12.39 0.59 -6.45
C LYS A 115 -12.59 -0.85 -6.97
N ASP A 116 -11.51 -1.53 -7.38
CA ASP A 116 -11.58 -2.88 -7.96
C ASP A 116 -11.84 -3.95 -6.89
N LEU A 117 -11.85 -3.60 -5.61
CA LEU A 117 -12.16 -4.50 -4.50
C LEU A 117 -13.67 -4.66 -4.27
N PHE A 118 -14.49 -3.82 -4.89
CA PHE A 118 -15.91 -3.67 -4.59
C PHE A 118 -16.79 -3.87 -5.81
N LYS A 119 -18.07 -4.20 -5.57
CA LYS A 119 -19.08 -4.38 -6.62
C LYS A 119 -19.27 -3.07 -7.40
N PRO A 120 -19.46 -3.12 -8.73
CA PRO A 120 -19.83 -1.95 -9.51
C PRO A 120 -21.06 -1.24 -8.92
N GLY A 121 -20.99 0.09 -8.79
CA GLY A 121 -22.07 0.90 -8.22
C GLY A 121 -22.19 0.88 -6.69
N SER A 122 -21.35 0.11 -5.98
CA SER A 122 -21.30 0.21 -4.51
C SER A 122 -20.63 1.51 -4.05
N ASP A 123 -21.17 2.11 -3.00
CA ASP A 123 -20.63 3.33 -2.39
C ASP A 123 -19.56 3.01 -1.34
N TYR A 124 -18.45 2.42 -1.81
CA TYR A 124 -17.34 2.04 -0.94
C TYR A 124 -16.67 3.25 -0.28
N VAL A 125 -16.59 4.40 -0.97
CA VAL A 125 -16.00 5.62 -0.42
C VAL A 125 -16.75 6.04 0.84
N LYS A 126 -18.08 6.11 0.79
CA LYS A 126 -18.89 6.42 1.97
C LYS A 126 -18.74 5.36 3.05
N ARG A 127 -18.88 4.07 2.71
CA ARG A 127 -18.79 2.97 3.69
C ARG A 127 -17.46 2.98 4.44
N LEU A 128 -16.34 3.09 3.73
CA LEU A 128 -15.01 3.11 4.33
C LEU A 128 -14.80 4.38 5.17
N SER A 129 -15.25 5.54 4.68
CA SER A 129 -15.15 6.80 5.42
C SER A 129 -15.94 6.76 6.74
N ASP A 130 -17.13 6.16 6.74
CA ASP A 130 -17.94 6.01 7.95
C ASP A 130 -17.24 5.13 8.99
N LEU A 131 -16.62 4.02 8.56
CA LEU A 131 -15.84 3.14 9.44
C LEU A 131 -14.56 3.82 9.97
N ILE A 132 -13.89 4.62 9.14
CA ILE A 132 -12.71 5.40 9.55
C ILE A 132 -13.09 6.47 10.57
N ARG A 133 -14.21 7.17 10.38
CA ARG A 133 -14.69 8.19 11.33
C ARG A 133 -14.95 7.62 12.71
N ILE A 134 -15.53 6.42 12.78
CA ILE A 134 -15.72 5.69 14.04
C ILE A 134 -14.36 5.44 14.71
N GLN A 135 -13.36 4.96 13.97
CA GLN A 135 -12.04 4.69 14.51
C GLN A 135 -11.30 5.97 14.95
N ILE A 136 -11.44 7.07 14.21
CA ILE A 136 -10.89 8.39 14.60
C ILE A 136 -11.43 8.80 15.97
N GLN A 137 -12.75 8.71 16.17
CA GLN A 137 -13.40 9.07 17.44
C GLN A 137 -13.00 8.13 18.57
N GLN A 138 -12.99 6.81 18.32
CA GLN A 138 -12.66 5.81 19.34
C GLN A 138 -11.20 5.91 19.84
N ARG A 139 -10.29 6.38 18.98
CA ARG A 139 -8.86 6.48 19.26
C ARG A 139 -8.43 7.91 19.63
N ASP A 140 -9.36 8.85 19.71
CA ASP A 140 -9.13 10.27 19.97
C ASP A 140 -8.00 10.86 19.08
N ILE A 141 -8.09 10.59 17.77
CA ILE A 141 -7.06 11.03 16.82
C ILE A 141 -7.19 12.53 16.57
N GLN A 142 -6.14 13.28 16.92
CA GLN A 142 -6.05 14.71 16.63
C GLN A 142 -5.89 14.95 15.12
N LEU A 143 -6.91 15.55 14.51
CA LEU A 143 -6.90 15.90 13.09
C LEU A 143 -6.37 17.32 12.85
N LEU A 144 -5.78 17.54 11.66
CA LEU A 144 -5.44 18.87 11.16
C LEU A 144 -6.69 19.66 10.73
N ASN A 145 -7.67 18.95 10.17
CA ASN A 145 -8.97 19.47 9.72
C ASN A 145 -10.04 18.38 9.90
N ASP A 146 -11.32 18.74 9.81
CA ASP A 146 -12.41 17.77 9.88
C ASP A 146 -12.30 16.70 8.79
N PHE A 147 -12.45 15.42 9.19
CA PHE A 147 -12.43 14.30 8.26
C PHE A 147 -13.79 14.15 7.54
N THR A 148 -13.79 14.41 6.23
CA THR A 148 -14.98 14.31 5.38
C THR A 148 -15.13 12.92 4.78
N ALA A 149 -14.24 12.52 3.87
CA ALA A 149 -14.23 11.22 3.21
C ALA A 149 -12.83 10.87 2.69
N ILE A 150 -12.61 9.58 2.42
CA ILE A 150 -11.42 9.11 1.69
C ILE A 150 -11.49 9.52 0.21
N GLN A 151 -10.33 9.58 -0.44
CA GLN A 151 -10.30 9.68 -1.90
C GLN A 151 -10.76 8.37 -2.57
N PRO A 152 -11.37 8.41 -3.77
CA PRO A 152 -11.71 7.18 -4.52
C PRO A 152 -10.50 6.27 -4.80
N ASN A 153 -9.31 6.86 -4.91
CA ASN A 153 -8.04 6.17 -5.09
C ASN A 153 -7.16 6.21 -3.83
N GLN A 154 -7.76 6.29 -2.63
CA GLN A 154 -7.01 6.29 -1.36
C GLN A 154 -6.04 5.11 -1.29
N ASP A 155 -4.85 5.37 -0.75
CA ASP A 155 -3.85 4.33 -0.60
C ASP A 155 -4.32 3.25 0.39
N PHE A 156 -4.06 1.99 0.01
CA PHE A 156 -4.49 0.83 0.79
C PHE A 156 -3.55 -0.36 0.63
N TYR A 157 -3.63 -1.28 1.56
CA TYR A 157 -3.11 -2.64 1.39
C TYR A 157 -4.04 -3.66 2.05
N ILE A 158 -3.86 -4.94 1.74
CA ILE A 158 -4.58 -6.03 2.39
C ILE A 158 -3.62 -6.71 3.36
N ALA A 159 -4.07 -6.92 4.59
CA ALA A 159 -3.35 -7.68 5.62
C ALA A 159 -4.28 -8.76 6.18
N ASP A 160 -4.05 -10.01 5.75
CA ASP A 160 -4.91 -11.16 6.06
C ASP A 160 -6.42 -10.83 5.90
N LYS A 161 -7.18 -10.78 7.00
CA LYS A 161 -8.63 -10.53 7.01
C LYS A 161 -9.01 -9.06 7.15
N ALA A 162 -8.11 -8.14 6.82
CA ALA A 162 -8.36 -6.71 6.89
C ALA A 162 -7.95 -5.98 5.61
N LEU A 163 -8.80 -5.04 5.20
CA LEU A 163 -8.42 -3.93 4.32
C LEU A 163 -7.85 -2.82 5.19
N ILE A 164 -6.62 -2.39 4.93
CA ILE A 164 -6.02 -1.27 5.63
C ILE A 164 -6.07 -0.05 4.71
N ILE A 165 -6.79 0.98 5.13
CA ILE A 165 -6.73 2.31 4.52
C ILE A 165 -5.74 3.16 5.31
N TYR A 166 -4.88 3.89 4.61
CA TYR A 166 -3.91 4.75 5.27
C TYR A 166 -3.76 6.11 4.60
N PHE A 167 -3.22 7.04 5.38
CA PHE A 167 -3.03 8.44 5.01
C PHE A 167 -1.54 8.79 5.12
N GLN A 168 -1.05 9.60 4.19
CA GLN A 168 0.34 10.08 4.16
C GLN A 168 0.62 11.03 5.33
N LEU A 169 1.92 11.29 5.59
CA LEU A 169 2.33 12.33 6.53
C LEU A 169 1.67 13.66 6.18
N TYR A 170 1.14 14.35 7.19
CA TYR A 170 0.40 15.62 7.07
C TYR A 170 -0.92 15.57 6.28
N GLU A 171 -1.40 14.40 5.86
CA GLU A 171 -2.65 14.33 5.08
C GLU A 171 -3.88 14.66 5.94
N ILE A 172 -3.98 14.06 7.14
CA ILE A 172 -5.09 14.30 8.07
C ILE A 172 -4.65 14.56 9.52
N THR A 173 -3.41 14.25 9.89
CA THR A 173 -2.87 14.43 11.26
C THR A 173 -1.51 15.15 11.23
N PRO A 174 -1.08 15.78 12.33
CA PRO A 174 0.29 16.29 12.46
C PRO A 174 1.35 15.20 12.27
N TYR A 175 2.58 15.60 11.91
CA TYR A 175 3.70 14.69 11.61
C TYR A 175 3.97 13.63 12.69
N VAL A 176 3.83 14.02 13.96
CA VAL A 176 4.14 13.16 15.12
C VAL A 176 3.25 11.92 15.20
N PHE A 177 2.08 11.92 14.55
CA PHE A 177 1.20 10.76 14.45
C PHE A 177 1.66 9.73 13.41
N GLY A 178 2.69 10.05 12.62
CA GLY A 178 3.16 9.19 11.54
C GLY A 178 2.11 9.02 10.46
N PHE A 179 1.88 7.79 10.02
CA PHE A 179 0.89 7.43 9.01
C PHE A 179 -0.37 6.87 9.70
N PRO A 180 -1.49 7.61 9.77
CA PRO A 180 -2.73 7.06 10.27
C PRO A 180 -3.17 5.87 9.42
N MET A 181 -3.29 4.70 10.06
CA MET A 181 -3.76 3.45 9.44
C MET A 181 -5.05 3.00 10.11
N PHE A 182 -6.01 2.58 9.30
CA PHE A 182 -7.35 2.19 9.69
C PHE A 182 -7.64 0.77 9.21
N PRO A 183 -7.47 -0.24 10.08
CA PRO A 183 -7.86 -1.61 9.75
C PRO A 183 -9.38 -1.73 9.67
N ILE A 184 -9.87 -2.27 8.56
CA ILE A 184 -11.28 -2.54 8.33
C ILE A 184 -11.45 -4.03 8.07
N SER A 185 -12.20 -4.70 8.95
CA SER A 185 -12.46 -6.12 8.82
C SER A 185 -13.21 -6.41 7.52
N VAL A 186 -12.74 -7.40 6.76
CA VAL A 186 -13.44 -7.83 5.53
C VAL A 186 -14.88 -8.28 5.79
N TYR A 187 -15.18 -8.76 7.00
CA TYR A 187 -16.52 -9.14 7.42
C TYR A 187 -17.51 -7.95 7.42
N SER A 188 -17.02 -6.74 7.70
CA SER A 188 -17.85 -5.52 7.67
C SER A 188 -18.14 -4.99 6.25
N LEU A 189 -17.53 -5.61 5.24
CA LEU A 189 -17.62 -5.19 3.84
C LEU A 189 -18.28 -6.25 2.94
N GLN A 190 -18.64 -7.43 3.47
CA GLN A 190 -19.08 -8.59 2.68
C GLN A 190 -20.21 -8.30 1.70
N ASP A 191 -21.13 -7.38 2.05
CA ASP A 191 -22.25 -7.01 1.21
C ASP A 191 -21.84 -6.23 -0.04
N ILE A 192 -20.70 -5.54 -0.01
CA ILE A 192 -20.22 -4.66 -1.08
C ILE A 192 -18.95 -5.12 -1.80
N ILE A 193 -18.22 -6.13 -1.29
CA ILE A 193 -17.00 -6.63 -1.97
C ILE A 193 -17.31 -7.35 -3.28
N ASP A 194 -16.40 -7.24 -4.25
CA ASP A 194 -16.42 -8.09 -5.45
C ASP A 194 -16.14 -9.54 -5.05
N GLU A 195 -17.09 -10.45 -5.35
CA GLU A 195 -17.02 -11.87 -5.04
C GLU A 195 -15.87 -12.59 -5.76
N ASN A 196 -15.41 -12.04 -6.89
CA ASN A 196 -14.26 -12.55 -7.64
C ASN A 196 -12.95 -11.84 -7.26
N GLY A 197 -13.04 -10.88 -6.34
CA GLY A 197 -11.95 -10.03 -5.87
C GLY A 197 -11.16 -10.62 -4.71
N PRO A 198 -10.07 -9.94 -4.30
CA PRO A 198 -9.17 -10.44 -3.27
C PRO A 198 -9.81 -10.42 -1.88
N LEU A 199 -10.68 -9.45 -1.57
CA LEU A 199 -11.34 -9.38 -0.26
C LEU A 199 -12.31 -10.55 -0.04
N ALA A 200 -12.96 -11.05 -1.10
CA ALA A 200 -13.82 -12.24 -1.00
C ALA A 200 -13.01 -13.47 -0.58
N ARG A 201 -11.81 -13.66 -1.13
CA ARG A 201 -10.89 -14.74 -0.69
C ARG A 201 -10.46 -14.57 0.78
N MET A 202 -10.29 -13.35 1.26
CA MET A 202 -9.94 -13.10 2.66
C MET A 202 -11.11 -13.36 3.63
N ALA A 203 -12.35 -13.24 3.15
CA ALA A 203 -13.54 -13.46 3.97
C ALA A 203 -13.83 -14.94 4.25
N VAL A 204 -13.22 -15.87 3.51
CA VAL A 204 -13.41 -17.31 3.69
C VAL A 204 -12.64 -17.82 4.90
N ASN A 205 -13.31 -18.63 5.73
CA ASN A 205 -12.68 -19.38 6.83
C ASN A 205 -12.21 -20.73 6.27
N ASN A 206 -10.92 -20.83 5.96
CA ASN A 206 -10.25 -22.08 5.59
C ASN A 206 -9.26 -22.46 6.69
#